data_AF-A0A2V9MTX6-F1
#
_entry.id   AF-A0A2V9MTX6-F1
#
_cell.length_a   1.000
_cell.length_b   1.000
_cell.length_c   1.000
_cell.angle_alpha   90.00
_cell.angle_beta   90.00
_cell.angle_gamma   90.00
#
_symmetry.space_group_name_H-M   'P 1'
#
loop_
_entity.id
_entity.type
_entity.pdbx_description
1 polymer ?
#
loop_
_entity_poly.entity_id
_entity_poly.type
_entity_poly.pdbx_seq_one_letter_code
_entity_poly.pdbx_strand_id
1 'polypeptide(L)'
;MQCALHPEAVATAYCSNCGLALCFNCSETIGGRVLCPSCSRLSRANSVNAPSQLDDSSSPQTNPMPEREKPYIPERGYPYCSPNVSLVLGLIPGVGSICNGDYVKAFLQILIFGSLVSLASSQEVGGFDSIFVILSIIFFFYMPLEAYHIAKKRNLALRGITVISPFERIQFSELWTGGLAISFGTLFLVNQFVPGTLHFVSRGWPLALIGIGIYNLSRYFRS
;
A
#
# COMPACT_ATOMS: atom_id res chain seq x y z
N MET A 1 -19.25 -24.80 8.38
CA MET A 1 -17.86 -24.34 8.22
C MET A 1 -17.03 -24.74 9.43
N GLN A 2 -15.74 -25.01 9.26
CA GLN A 2 -14.81 -25.35 10.36
C GLN A 2 -14.28 -24.09 11.04
N CYS A 3 -13.82 -24.23 12.28
CA CYS A 3 -13.14 -23.16 13.00
C CYS A 3 -11.80 -22.85 12.33
N ALA A 4 -11.52 -21.56 12.14
CA ALA A 4 -10.29 -21.12 11.49
C ALA A 4 -9.01 -21.43 12.30
N LEU A 5 -9.15 -21.72 13.60
CA LEU A 5 -8.05 -22.07 14.51
C LEU A 5 -7.96 -23.59 14.75
N HIS A 6 -9.08 -24.30 14.64
CA HIS A 6 -9.18 -25.73 14.91
C HIS A 6 -9.93 -26.40 13.74
N PRO A 7 -9.21 -26.99 12.78
CA PRO A 7 -9.85 -27.59 11.61
C PRO A 7 -10.74 -28.78 11.99
N GLU A 8 -10.49 -29.45 13.11
CA GLU A 8 -11.36 -30.52 13.65
C GLU A 8 -12.66 -30.03 14.31
N ALA A 9 -12.82 -28.72 14.56
CA ALA A 9 -13.98 -28.18 15.27
C ALA A 9 -14.94 -27.43 14.34
N VAL A 10 -16.26 -27.61 14.55
CA VAL A 10 -17.30 -26.87 13.80
C VAL A 10 -17.40 -25.44 14.33
N ALA A 11 -17.47 -24.45 13.44
CA ALA A 11 -17.66 -23.07 13.83
C ALA A 11 -19.11 -22.79 14.22
N THR A 12 -19.29 -22.11 15.36
CA THR A 12 -20.58 -21.79 15.98
C THR A 12 -20.85 -20.30 16.03
N ALA A 13 -19.83 -19.45 15.86
CA ALA A 13 -19.95 -18.01 15.87
C ALA A 13 -18.93 -17.35 14.93
N TYR A 14 -19.14 -16.05 14.67
CA TYR A 14 -18.24 -15.23 13.87
C TYR A 14 -17.72 -14.06 14.69
N CYS A 15 -16.42 -13.74 14.51
CA CYS A 15 -15.85 -12.55 15.11
C CYS A 15 -16.50 -11.29 14.54
N SER A 16 -17.10 -10.46 15.39
CA SER A 16 -17.75 -9.21 15.00
C SER A 16 -16.79 -8.17 14.42
N ASN A 17 -15.49 -8.32 14.65
CA ASN A 17 -14.46 -7.36 14.20
C ASN A 17 -13.74 -7.80 12.91
N CYS A 18 -13.55 -9.11 12.68
CA CYS A 18 -12.78 -9.61 11.53
C CYS A 18 -13.50 -10.67 10.70
N GLY A 19 -14.73 -11.07 11.06
CA GLY A 19 -15.54 -12.04 10.32
C GLY A 19 -15.05 -13.49 10.40
N LEU A 20 -14.02 -13.80 11.20
CA LEU A 20 -13.45 -15.13 11.29
C LEU A 20 -14.43 -16.13 11.95
N ALA A 21 -14.58 -17.32 11.37
CA ALA A 21 -15.40 -18.40 11.89
C ALA A 21 -14.72 -19.10 13.08
N LEU A 22 -15.38 -19.16 14.23
CA LEU A 22 -14.84 -19.62 15.50
C LEU A 22 -15.72 -20.73 16.09
N CYS A 23 -15.09 -21.74 16.70
CA CYS A 23 -15.80 -22.68 17.57
C CYS A 23 -16.06 -22.05 18.94
N PHE A 24 -16.93 -22.70 19.72
CA PHE A 24 -17.31 -22.27 21.07
C PHE A 24 -16.10 -21.99 21.98
N ASN A 25 -15.02 -22.79 21.88
CA ASN A 25 -13.82 -22.62 22.70
C ASN A 25 -12.94 -21.43 22.27
N CYS A 26 -13.09 -20.92 21.04
CA CYS A 26 -12.29 -19.82 20.51
C CYS A 26 -13.07 -18.48 20.49
N SER A 27 -14.37 -18.49 20.76
CA SER A 27 -15.18 -17.29 20.83
C SER A 27 -15.06 -16.64 22.21
N GLU A 28 -14.43 -15.47 22.27
CA GLU A 28 -14.40 -14.65 23.48
C GLU A 28 -15.46 -13.54 23.38
N THR A 29 -16.30 -13.39 24.39
CA THR A 29 -17.32 -12.33 24.38
C THR A 29 -16.88 -11.16 25.26
N ILE A 30 -16.71 -9.98 24.66
CA ILE A 30 -16.33 -8.75 25.37
C ILE A 30 -17.35 -7.67 25.00
N GLY A 31 -18.06 -7.14 26.01
CA GLY A 31 -19.07 -6.10 25.80
C GLY A 31 -20.19 -6.53 24.84
N GLY A 32 -20.64 -7.79 24.95
CA GLY A 32 -21.73 -8.35 24.14
C GLY A 32 -21.36 -8.71 22.69
N ARG A 33 -20.11 -8.51 22.27
CA ARG A 33 -19.61 -8.87 20.93
C ARG A 33 -18.74 -10.11 21.00
N VAL A 34 -18.93 -11.03 20.05
CA VAL A 34 -18.09 -12.22 19.90
C VAL A 34 -16.82 -11.84 19.15
N LEU A 35 -15.66 -12.10 19.74
CA LEU A 35 -14.34 -11.75 19.20
C LEU A 35 -13.43 -12.98 19.15
N CYS A 36 -12.52 -13.01 18.19
CA CYS A 36 -11.43 -13.98 18.19
C CYS A 36 -10.34 -13.59 19.22
N PRO A 37 -9.47 -14.51 19.65
CA PRO A 37 -8.45 -14.25 20.67
C PRO A 37 -7.47 -13.11 20.32
N SER A 38 -7.31 -12.80 19.03
CA SER A 38 -6.49 -11.68 18.58
C SER A 38 -7.23 -10.34 18.69
N CYS A 39 -8.50 -10.30 18.27
CA CYS A 39 -9.33 -9.09 18.38
C CYS A 39 -9.72 -8.79 19.83
N SER A 40 -9.92 -9.81 20.65
CA SER A 40 -10.26 -9.63 22.06
C SER A 40 -9.11 -8.98 22.84
N ARG A 41 -7.86 -9.39 22.59
CA ARG A 41 -6.66 -8.74 23.14
C ARG A 41 -6.53 -7.28 22.69
N LEU A 42 -6.84 -6.99 21.43
CA LEU A 42 -6.84 -5.62 20.92
C LEU A 42 -7.92 -4.76 21.60
N SER A 43 -9.14 -5.29 21.75
CA SER A 43 -10.22 -4.61 22.46
C SER A 43 -9.89 -4.34 23.94
N ARG A 44 -9.24 -5.29 24.62
CA ARG A 44 -8.77 -5.09 26.00
C ARG A 44 -7.65 -4.06 26.10
N ALA A 45 -6.71 -4.06 25.15
CA ALA A 45 -5.65 -3.05 25.10
C ALA A 45 -6.22 -1.64 24.88
N ASN A 46 -7.29 -1.52 24.10
CA ASN A 46 -7.97 -0.25 23.88
C ASN A 46 -8.80 0.18 25.10
N SER A 47 -9.38 -0.75 25.88
CA SER A 47 -10.12 -0.41 27.09
C SER A 47 -9.22 0.02 28.26
N VAL A 48 -7.97 -0.43 28.32
CA VAL A 48 -7.00 -0.01 29.34
C VAL A 48 -6.44 1.39 29.07
N ASN A 49 -6.52 1.87 27.82
CA ASN A 49 -6.13 3.23 27.43
C ASN A 49 -7.31 4.22 27.38
N ALA A 50 -8.49 3.85 27.87
CA ALA A 50 -9.59 4.80 28.02
C ALA A 50 -9.30 5.71 29.23
N PRO A 51 -9.15 7.03 29.06
CA PRO A 51 -9.04 7.93 30.19
C PRO A 51 -10.36 7.90 30.94
N SER A 52 -10.29 7.65 32.25
CA SER A 52 -11.40 7.87 33.18
C SER A 52 -11.87 9.32 33.02
N GLN A 53 -13.05 9.51 32.44
CA GLN A 53 -13.73 10.81 32.39
C GLN A 53 -14.23 11.13 33.81
N LEU A 54 -13.49 11.96 34.53
CA LEU A 54 -14.00 12.74 35.64
C LEU A 54 -13.54 14.19 35.42
N ASP A 55 -14.53 14.99 35.02
CA ASP A 55 -14.77 16.41 35.28
C ASP A 55 -13.65 17.48 35.26
N ASP A 56 -14.10 18.66 34.83
CA ASP A 56 -13.56 20.01 35.02
C ASP A 56 -12.54 20.61 34.02
N SER A 57 -13.12 21.43 33.13
CA SER A 57 -12.71 22.79 32.74
C SER A 57 -11.35 23.32 33.22
N SER A 58 -10.48 23.65 32.25
CA SER A 58 -9.82 24.97 32.07
C SER A 58 -8.36 24.91 31.56
N SER A 59 -8.19 25.29 30.29
CA SER A 59 -7.07 26.14 29.77
C SER A 59 -5.60 25.64 29.79
N PRO A 60 -4.66 26.31 29.07
CA PRO A 60 -3.85 25.63 28.06
C PRO A 60 -2.34 25.90 28.19
N GLN A 61 -1.45 24.90 28.16
CA GLN A 61 -0.05 25.17 27.80
C GLN A 61 0.81 23.94 27.47
N THR A 62 1.44 24.03 26.29
CA THR A 62 2.85 23.76 25.99
C THR A 62 3.50 22.47 26.49
N ASN A 63 3.81 21.57 25.53
CA ASN A 63 5.16 21.09 25.20
C ASN A 63 5.05 20.14 23.98
N PRO A 64 5.86 20.26 22.90
CA PRO A 64 5.96 19.20 21.91
C PRO A 64 6.82 18.08 22.49
N MET A 65 6.17 17.17 23.21
CA MET A 65 6.72 15.87 23.56
C MET A 65 6.96 15.08 22.26
N PRO A 66 8.05 14.30 22.12
CA PRO A 66 8.26 13.48 20.92
C PRO A 66 7.05 12.59 20.73
N GLU A 67 6.41 12.73 19.56
CA GLU A 67 5.32 11.91 19.08
C GLU A 67 5.66 10.45 19.39
N ARG A 68 5.02 9.89 20.42
CA ARG A 68 5.13 8.46 20.72
C ARG A 68 4.47 7.77 19.55
N GLU A 69 5.29 7.34 18.59
CA GLU A 69 4.89 6.68 17.36
C GLU A 69 3.85 5.63 17.74
N LYS A 70 2.59 5.94 17.40
CA LYS A 70 1.43 5.08 17.68
C LYS A 70 1.84 3.68 17.23
N PRO A 71 1.65 2.63 18.05
CA PRO A 71 1.82 1.27 17.57
C PRO A 71 1.10 1.16 16.23
N TYR A 72 1.82 0.79 15.17
CA TYR A 72 1.25 0.54 13.86
C TYR A 72 0.30 -0.65 14.02
N ILE A 73 -0.93 -0.36 14.44
CA ILE A 73 -2.05 -1.25 14.29
C ILE A 73 -2.31 -1.20 12.79
N PRO A 74 -2.19 -2.32 12.06
CA PRO A 74 -2.58 -2.32 10.66
C PRO A 74 -4.06 -1.93 10.61
N GLU A 75 -4.34 -0.66 10.27
CA GLU A 75 -5.69 -0.12 10.13
C GLU A 75 -6.49 -0.88 9.06
N ARG A 76 -5.79 -1.62 8.18
CA ARG A 76 -6.37 -2.49 7.18
C ARG A 76 -5.86 -3.91 7.34
N GLY A 77 -6.69 -4.74 7.96
CA GLY A 77 -6.84 -6.16 7.66
C GLY A 77 -5.66 -7.07 8.00
N TYR A 78 -5.94 -8.13 8.74
CA TYR A 78 -5.08 -9.30 8.78
C TYR A 78 -4.86 -9.82 7.35
N PRO A 79 -3.69 -10.40 7.02
CA PRO A 79 -3.49 -11.07 5.74
C PRO A 79 -4.54 -12.18 5.58
N TYR A 80 -5.34 -12.11 4.51
CA TYR A 80 -6.39 -13.10 4.23
C TYR A 80 -5.81 -14.43 3.76
N CYS A 81 -4.55 -14.42 3.29
CA CYS A 81 -3.85 -15.58 2.77
C CYS A 81 -2.47 -15.76 3.40
N SER A 82 -1.96 -16.99 3.35
CA SER A 82 -0.56 -17.28 3.71
C SER A 82 0.39 -16.69 2.67
N PRO A 83 1.65 -16.37 3.02
CA PRO A 83 2.59 -15.73 2.09
C PRO A 83 2.77 -16.47 0.77
N ASN A 84 2.81 -17.81 0.82
CA ASN A 84 2.95 -18.64 -0.37
C ASN A 84 1.72 -18.59 -1.28
N VAL A 85 0.52 -18.50 -0.69
CA VAL A 85 -0.73 -18.33 -1.45
C VAL A 85 -0.76 -16.95 -2.11
N SER A 86 -0.36 -15.89 -1.40
CA SER A 86 -0.24 -14.55 -1.98
C SER A 86 0.78 -14.48 -3.13
N LEU A 87 1.84 -15.30 -3.10
CA LEU A 87 2.81 -15.40 -4.20
C LEU A 87 2.17 -16.00 -5.45
N VAL A 88 1.49 -17.15 -5.30
CA VAL A 88 0.84 -17.84 -6.43
C VAL A 88 -0.27 -16.97 -7.01
N LEU A 89 -1.08 -16.35 -6.15
CA LEU A 89 -2.14 -15.43 -6.57
C LEU A 89 -1.58 -14.12 -7.15
N GLY A 90 -0.35 -13.74 -6.81
CA GLY A 90 0.31 -12.56 -7.35
C GLY A 90 0.76 -12.69 -8.81
N LEU A 91 0.76 -13.90 -9.40
CA LEU A 91 0.98 -14.09 -10.84
C LEU A 91 -0.14 -13.48 -11.68
N ILE A 92 -1.34 -13.37 -11.12
CA ILE A 92 -2.45 -12.65 -11.75
C ILE A 92 -2.34 -11.20 -11.30
N PRO A 93 -2.17 -10.23 -12.22
CA PRO A 93 -2.02 -8.82 -11.88
C PRO A 93 -3.12 -8.35 -10.91
N GLY A 94 -2.70 -7.82 -9.75
CA GLY A 94 -3.58 -7.29 -8.71
C GLY A 94 -4.13 -8.31 -7.70
N VAL A 95 -4.22 -9.60 -8.01
CA VAL A 95 -4.91 -10.58 -7.14
C VAL A 95 -4.13 -10.89 -5.85
N GLY A 96 -2.80 -10.94 -5.92
CA GLY A 96 -1.95 -11.06 -4.73
C GLY A 96 -2.10 -9.89 -3.74
N SER A 97 -2.36 -8.67 -4.25
CA SER A 97 -2.58 -7.47 -3.43
C SER A 97 -3.95 -7.47 -2.73
N ILE A 98 -4.97 -8.08 -3.34
CA ILE A 98 -6.29 -8.27 -2.72
C ILE A 98 -6.18 -9.18 -1.48
N CYS A 99 -5.39 -10.25 -1.58
CA CYS A 99 -5.13 -11.17 -0.46
C CYS A 99 -4.42 -10.49 0.73
N ASN A 100 -3.69 -9.41 0.44
CA ASN A 100 -3.04 -8.58 1.43
C ASN A 100 -3.98 -7.50 1.99
N GLY A 101 -5.16 -7.28 1.38
CA GLY A 101 -6.14 -6.26 1.79
C GLY A 101 -5.94 -4.88 1.17
N ASP A 102 -5.06 -4.75 0.17
CA ASP A 102 -4.72 -3.48 -0.47
C ASP A 102 -5.40 -3.38 -1.86
N TYR A 103 -6.71 -3.10 -1.87
CA TYR A 103 -7.51 -3.01 -3.10
C TYR A 103 -7.07 -1.87 -4.04
N VAL A 104 -6.69 -0.71 -3.48
CA VAL A 104 -6.18 0.43 -4.28
C VAL A 104 -4.92 0.02 -5.03
N LYS A 105 -4.04 -0.72 -4.37
CA LYS A 105 -2.82 -1.22 -4.98
C LYS A 105 -3.10 -2.26 -6.07
N ALA A 106 -4.05 -3.17 -5.82
CA ALA A 106 -4.49 -4.14 -6.81
C ALA A 106 -4.99 -3.45 -8.09
N PHE A 107 -5.82 -2.42 -7.94
CA PHE A 107 -6.30 -1.60 -9.06
C PHE A 107 -5.16 -0.91 -9.81
N LEU A 108 -4.22 -0.29 -9.09
CA LEU A 108 -3.06 0.36 -9.71
C LEU A 108 -2.17 -0.63 -10.48
N GLN A 109 -1.93 -1.82 -9.94
CA GLN A 109 -1.14 -2.85 -10.63
C GLN A 109 -1.79 -3.28 -11.95
N ILE A 110 -3.12 -3.45 -11.98
CA ILE A 110 -3.87 -3.77 -13.20
C ILE A 110 -3.77 -2.63 -14.21
N LEU A 111 -3.96 -1.38 -13.75
CA LEU A 111 -3.87 -0.20 -14.61
C LEU A 111 -2.47 -0.05 -15.21
N ILE A 112 -1.43 -0.12 -14.38
CA ILE A 112 -0.03 0.04 -14.81
C ILE A 112 0.35 -1.07 -15.80
N PHE A 113 0.05 -2.32 -15.48
CA PHE A 113 0.36 -3.44 -16.35
C PHE A 113 -0.40 -3.36 -17.68
N GLY A 114 -1.70 -3.04 -17.64
CA GLY A 114 -2.51 -2.84 -18.84
C GLY A 114 -1.98 -1.72 -19.72
N SER A 115 -1.59 -0.59 -19.13
CA SER A 115 -0.96 0.52 -19.85
C SER A 115 0.38 0.13 -20.47
N LEU A 116 1.24 -0.58 -19.73
CA LEU A 116 2.54 -1.05 -20.26
C LEU A 116 2.37 -1.99 -21.45
N VAL A 117 1.43 -2.94 -21.37
CA VAL A 117 1.12 -3.85 -22.48
C VAL A 117 0.50 -3.10 -23.66
N SER A 118 -0.40 -2.14 -23.40
CA SER A 118 -0.98 -1.30 -24.45
C SER A 118 0.09 -0.51 -25.20
N LEU A 119 1.02 0.14 -24.49
CA LEU A 119 2.13 0.88 -25.09
C LEU A 119 3.12 -0.05 -25.80
N ALA A 120 3.38 -1.24 -25.24
CA ALA A 120 4.21 -2.26 -25.90
C ALA A 120 3.60 -2.77 -27.21
N SER A 121 2.27 -2.66 -27.38
CA SER A 121 1.55 -3.09 -28.58
C SER A 121 1.32 -1.97 -29.61
N SER A 122 1.54 -0.71 -29.24
CA SER A 122 1.31 0.42 -30.14
C SER A 122 2.53 0.68 -31.03
N GLN A 123 2.35 0.61 -32.36
CA GLN A 123 3.40 0.83 -33.37
C GLN A 123 3.84 2.29 -33.54
N GLU A 124 3.19 3.23 -32.86
CA GLU A 124 3.51 4.67 -32.97
C GLU A 124 4.73 5.08 -32.14
N VAL A 125 5.25 4.20 -31.28
CA VAL A 125 6.35 4.50 -30.35
C VAL A 125 7.69 4.04 -30.93
N GLY A 126 8.02 4.54 -32.12
CA GLY A 126 9.21 4.17 -32.89
C GLY A 126 10.47 3.95 -32.04
N GLY A 127 10.82 2.68 -31.84
CA GLY A 127 12.03 2.21 -31.16
C GLY A 127 11.94 1.95 -29.65
N PHE A 128 10.87 2.37 -28.97
CA PHE A 128 10.70 2.15 -27.52
C PHE A 128 9.88 0.89 -27.17
N ASP A 129 9.30 0.22 -28.17
CA ASP A 129 8.50 -1.01 -28.00
C ASP A 129 9.23 -2.04 -27.13
N SER A 130 10.52 -2.27 -27.41
CA SER A 130 11.38 -3.20 -26.65
C SER A 130 11.50 -2.84 -25.17
N ILE A 131 11.54 -1.55 -24.84
CA ILE A 131 11.64 -1.09 -23.45
C ILE A 131 10.34 -1.38 -22.71
N PHE A 132 9.18 -1.11 -23.33
CA PHE A 132 7.88 -1.41 -22.72
C PHE A 132 7.63 -2.90 -22.56
N VAL A 133 8.09 -3.74 -23.50
CA VAL A 133 8.06 -5.20 -23.35
C VAL A 133 8.93 -5.66 -22.18
N ILE A 134 10.19 -5.23 -22.10
CA ILE A 134 11.09 -5.59 -21.00
C ILE A 134 10.52 -5.12 -19.66
N LEU A 135 10.01 -3.89 -19.60
CA LEU A 135 9.44 -3.32 -18.38
C LEU A 135 8.17 -4.07 -17.95
N SER A 136 7.34 -4.50 -18.90
CA SER A 136 6.18 -5.36 -18.64
C SER A 136 6.59 -6.70 -18.03
N ILE A 137 7.65 -7.33 -18.56
CA ILE A 137 8.18 -8.60 -18.03
C ILE A 137 8.71 -8.41 -16.60
N ILE A 138 9.53 -7.38 -16.36
CA ILE A 138 10.05 -7.07 -15.02
C ILE A 138 8.89 -6.82 -14.05
N PHE A 139 7.88 -6.04 -14.46
CA PHE A 139 6.72 -5.73 -13.64
C PHE A 139 5.88 -6.98 -13.35
N PHE A 140 5.73 -7.88 -14.32
CA PHE A 140 5.04 -9.16 -14.16
C PHE A 140 5.68 -10.03 -13.07
N PHE A 141 7.02 -10.15 -13.05
CA PHE A 141 7.71 -10.90 -12.00
C PHE A 141 7.79 -10.16 -10.66
N TYR A 142 7.77 -8.83 -10.68
CA TYR A 142 7.76 -8.01 -9.48
C TYR A 142 6.47 -8.20 -8.67
N MET A 143 5.30 -8.26 -9.31
CA MET A 143 4.00 -8.36 -8.62
C MET A 143 3.86 -9.56 -7.65
N PRO A 144 4.21 -10.81 -8.04
CA PRO A 144 4.21 -11.97 -7.14
C PRO A 144 5.16 -11.81 -5.94
N LEU A 145 6.38 -11.31 -6.19
CA LEU A 145 7.41 -11.14 -5.17
C LEU A 145 7.00 -10.07 -4.16
N GLU A 146 6.42 -8.98 -4.65
CA GLU A 146 5.88 -7.92 -3.83
C GLU A 146 4.73 -8.42 -2.95
N ALA A 147 3.80 -9.20 -3.51
CA ALA A 147 2.70 -9.80 -2.78
C ALA A 147 3.18 -10.73 -1.65
N TYR A 148 4.20 -11.56 -1.93
CA TYR A 148 4.86 -12.43 -0.94
C TYR A 148 5.53 -11.63 0.19
N HIS A 149 6.32 -10.62 -0.15
CA HIS A 149 7.04 -9.81 0.84
C HIS A 149 6.10 -9.07 1.76
N ILE A 150 5.00 -8.53 1.24
CA ILE A 150 3.98 -7.83 2.04
C ILE A 150 3.25 -8.81 2.94
N ALA A 151 2.85 -9.97 2.43
CA ALA A 151 2.22 -11.02 3.23
C ALA A 151 3.14 -11.49 4.36
N LYS A 152 4.44 -11.69 4.07
CA LYS A 152 5.45 -12.07 5.06
C LYS A 152 5.66 -10.96 6.10
N LYS A 153 5.74 -9.70 5.68
CA LYS A 153 5.84 -8.53 6.56
C LYS A 153 4.65 -8.46 7.52
N ARG A 154 3.43 -8.61 7.01
CA ARG A 154 2.21 -8.64 7.84
C ARG A 154 2.19 -9.84 8.78
N ASN A 155 2.60 -11.03 8.33
CA ASN A 155 2.70 -12.21 9.21
C ASN A 155 3.69 -12.01 10.36
N LEU A 156 4.83 -11.36 10.11
CA LEU A 156 5.80 -11.02 11.15
C LEU A 156 5.26 -9.96 12.12
N ALA A 157 4.51 -8.97 11.62
CA ALA A 157 3.85 -7.98 12.46
C ALA A 157 2.86 -8.61 13.45
N LEU A 158 2.16 -9.69 13.06
CA LEU A 158 1.28 -10.46 13.96
C LEU A 158 2.03 -11.14 15.12
N ARG A 159 3.34 -11.39 14.96
CA ARG A 159 4.21 -11.95 16.00
C ARG A 159 4.83 -10.88 16.89
N GLY A 160 4.44 -9.61 16.74
CA GLY A 160 5.01 -8.48 17.46
C GLY A 160 6.35 -7.99 16.89
N ILE A 161 6.75 -8.47 15.71
CA ILE A 161 8.00 -8.07 15.05
C ILE A 161 7.65 -7.04 13.97
N THR A 162 7.75 -5.75 14.30
CA THR A 162 7.47 -4.66 13.35
C THR A 162 8.72 -4.36 12.52
N VAL A 163 8.80 -4.96 11.33
CA VAL A 163 9.77 -4.58 10.31
C VAL A 163 9.26 -3.32 9.59
N ILE A 164 9.77 -2.15 9.95
CA ILE A 164 9.50 -0.90 9.25
C ILE A 164 10.34 -0.89 7.97
N SER A 165 9.70 -0.94 6.80
CA SER A 165 10.40 -0.82 5.52
C SER A 165 10.64 0.66 5.19
N PRO A 166 11.87 1.09 4.84
CA PRO A 166 12.18 2.49 4.48
C PRO A 166 11.29 3.07 3.38
N PHE A 167 10.83 2.24 2.46
CA PHE A 167 10.00 2.65 1.31
C PHE A 167 8.58 3.09 1.70
N GLU A 168 8.02 2.58 2.80
CA GLU A 168 6.68 2.99 3.26
C GLU A 168 6.69 4.38 3.90
N ARG A 169 7.88 4.87 4.26
CA ARG A 169 8.12 6.26 4.70
C ARG A 169 8.19 7.23 3.52
N ILE A 170 8.24 6.74 2.27
CA ILE A 170 8.09 7.59 1.08
C ILE A 170 6.59 7.76 0.86
N GLN A 171 5.96 8.61 1.68
CA GLN A 171 4.69 9.23 1.35
C GLN A 171 4.96 10.12 0.14
N PHE A 172 4.81 9.59 -1.07
CA PHE A 172 4.57 10.42 -2.24
C PHE A 172 3.33 11.24 -1.89
N SER A 173 3.52 12.53 -1.59
CA SER A 173 2.38 13.37 -1.24
C SER A 173 1.38 13.30 -2.40
N GLU A 174 0.09 13.23 -2.10
CA GLU A 174 -0.96 13.06 -3.11
C GLU A 174 -0.87 14.10 -4.24
N LEU A 175 -0.27 15.26 -3.95
CA LEU A 175 0.07 16.30 -4.93
C LEU A 175 1.04 15.85 -6.03
N TRP A 176 2.08 15.06 -5.71
CA TRP A 176 3.08 14.66 -6.71
C TRP A 176 2.49 13.67 -7.72
N THR A 177 1.71 12.70 -7.24
CA THR A 177 1.05 11.72 -8.12
C THR A 177 0.03 12.41 -9.03
N GLY A 178 -0.79 13.31 -8.47
CA GLY A 178 -1.74 14.11 -9.26
C GLY A 178 -1.04 15.03 -10.27
N GLY A 179 0.00 15.73 -9.84
CA GLY A 179 0.77 16.65 -10.69
C GLY A 179 1.44 15.94 -11.86
N LEU A 180 2.04 14.78 -11.63
CA LEU A 180 2.63 13.95 -12.69
C LEU A 180 1.58 13.47 -13.69
N ALA A 181 0.45 12.96 -13.20
CA ALA A 181 -0.64 12.49 -14.08
C ALA A 181 -1.20 13.62 -14.96
N ILE A 182 -1.42 14.81 -14.38
CA ILE A 182 -1.89 15.99 -15.11
C ILE A 182 -0.84 16.43 -16.14
N SER A 183 0.44 16.45 -15.77
CA SER A 183 1.53 16.84 -16.67
C SER A 183 1.66 15.88 -17.85
N PHE A 184 1.67 14.57 -17.60
CA PHE A 184 1.72 13.55 -18.64
C PHE A 184 0.47 13.57 -19.53
N GLY A 185 -0.72 13.71 -18.94
CA GLY A 185 -1.98 13.81 -19.69
C GLY A 185 -2.03 15.05 -20.58
N THR A 186 -1.60 16.21 -20.07
CA THR A 186 -1.52 17.46 -20.83
C THR A 186 -0.53 17.32 -21.99
N LEU A 187 0.65 16.74 -21.73
CA LEU A 187 1.68 16.53 -22.75
C LEU A 187 1.18 15.62 -23.88
N PHE A 188 0.48 14.54 -23.53
CA PHE A 188 -0.08 13.62 -24.51
C PHE A 188 -1.19 14.28 -25.34
N LEU A 189 -2.05 15.07 -24.69
CA LEU A 189 -3.11 15.83 -25.34
C LEU A 189 -2.54 16.85 -26.33
N VAL A 190 -1.50 17.59 -25.95
CA VAL A 190 -0.85 18.55 -26.86
C VAL A 190 -0.19 17.84 -28.06
N ASN A 191 0.44 16.69 -27.83
CA ASN A 191 1.04 15.91 -28.92
C ASN A 191 -0.01 15.42 -29.94
N GLN A 192 -1.26 15.21 -29.52
CA GLN A 192 -2.37 14.89 -30.43
C GLN A 192 -2.68 16.05 -31.39
N PHE A 193 -2.58 17.30 -30.95
CA PHE A 193 -2.88 18.48 -31.77
C PHE A 193 -1.67 19.00 -32.54
N VAL A 194 -0.46 18.79 -32.03
CA VAL A 194 0.80 19.26 -32.63
C VAL A 194 1.75 18.06 -32.77
N PRO A 195 1.73 17.37 -33.93
CA PRO A 195 2.64 16.26 -34.15
C PRO A 195 4.10 16.74 -34.08
N GLY A 196 4.88 16.14 -33.18
CA GLY A 196 6.29 16.49 -32.96
C GLY A 196 6.59 17.12 -31.59
N THR A 197 5.58 17.45 -30.77
CA THR A 197 5.78 17.96 -29.40
C THR A 197 6.54 16.96 -28.53
N LEU A 198 6.21 15.66 -28.59
CA LEU A 198 6.92 14.64 -27.81
C LEU A 198 8.41 14.55 -28.16
N HIS A 199 8.76 14.69 -29.45
CA HIS A 199 10.15 14.68 -29.90
C HIS A 199 10.93 15.93 -29.45
N PHE A 200 10.28 17.09 -29.40
CA PHE A 200 10.88 18.31 -28.84
C PHE A 200 11.13 18.19 -27.34
N VAL A 201 10.15 17.68 -26.58
CA VAL A 201 10.25 17.52 -25.13
C VAL A 201 11.28 16.46 -24.74
N SER A 202 11.32 15.31 -25.43
CA SER A 202 12.31 14.26 -25.16
C SER A 202 13.75 14.72 -25.40
N ARG A 203 13.96 15.65 -26.34
CA ARG A 203 15.27 16.27 -26.61
C ARG A 203 15.65 17.37 -25.62
N GLY A 204 14.66 18.08 -25.06
CA GLY A 204 14.88 19.18 -24.11
C GLY A 204 15.03 18.74 -22.64
N TRP A 205 14.53 17.56 -22.28
CA TRP A 205 14.60 17.01 -20.91
C TRP A 205 16.01 16.97 -20.29
N PRO A 206 17.10 16.64 -21.02
CA PRO A 206 18.44 16.58 -20.42
C PRO A 206 18.92 17.96 -19.98
N LEU A 207 18.58 19.01 -20.74
CA LEU A 207 18.91 20.40 -20.40
C LEU A 207 18.16 20.86 -19.14
N ALA A 208 16.90 20.43 -18.98
CA ALA A 208 16.12 20.71 -17.78
C ALA A 208 16.75 20.06 -16.53
N LEU A 209 17.20 18.80 -16.62
CA LEU A 209 17.92 18.13 -15.53
C LEU A 209 19.23 18.82 -15.17
N ILE A 210 20.00 19.26 -16.19
CA ILE A 210 21.24 20.02 -15.98
C ILE A 210 20.92 21.34 -15.27
N GLY A 211 19.89 22.07 -15.71
CA GLY A 211 19.46 23.32 -15.08
C GLY A 211 19.01 23.15 -13.63
N ILE A 212 18.21 22.12 -13.34
CA ILE A 212 17.77 21.77 -11.98
C ILE A 212 18.96 21.39 -11.11
N GLY A 213 19.92 20.65 -11.65
CA GLY A 213 21.17 20.29 -10.96
C GLY A 213 21.98 21.54 -10.58
N ILE A 214 22.21 22.45 -11.53
CA ILE A 214 22.92 23.71 -11.30
C ILE A 214 22.19 24.58 -10.27
N TYR A 215 20.86 24.67 -10.37
CA TYR A 215 20.04 25.42 -9.42
C TYR A 215 20.19 24.90 -7.99
N ASN A 216 20.06 23.58 -7.78
CA ASN A 216 20.23 22.99 -6.45
C ASN A 216 21.65 23.17 -5.91
N LEU A 217 22.66 23.02 -6.76
CA LEU A 217 24.05 23.25 -6.39
C LEU A 217 24.29 24.71 -5.97
N SER A 218 23.75 25.66 -6.73
CA SER A 218 23.85 27.10 -6.42
C SER A 218 23.13 27.48 -5.13
N ARG A 219 22.03 26.79 -4.80
CA ARG A 219 21.30 26.95 -3.55
C ARG A 219 22.10 26.38 -2.37
N TYR A 220 22.74 25.23 -2.56
CA TYR A 220 23.58 24.60 -1.54
C TYR A 220 24.78 25.48 -1.15
N PHE A 221 25.43 26.13 -2.12
CA PHE A 221 26.54 27.06 -1.84
C PHE A 221 26.11 28.42 -1.26
N ARG A 222 24.81 28.73 -1.26
CA ARG A 222 24.26 30.00 -0.74
C ARG A 222 23.64 29.86 0.66
N SER A 223 23.48 28.63 1.16
CA SER A 223 23.10 28.29 2.55
C SER A 223 24.34 27.97 3.37
#